data_AF-A0A919X5L4-F1
#
_entry.id   AF-A0A919X5L4-F1
#
_cell.length_a   1.000
_cell.length_b   1.000
_cell.length_c   1.000
_cell.angle_alpha   90.00
_cell.angle_beta   90.00
_cell.angle_gamma   90.00
#
_symmetry.space_group_name_H-M   'P 1'
#
loop_
_entity.id
_entity.type
_entity.pdbx_description
1 polymer ?
#
loop_
_entity_poly.entity_id
_entity_poly.type
_entity_poly.pdbx_seq_one_letter_code
_entity_poly.pdbx_strand_id
1 'polypeptide(L)'
;MAEVARGYYIFAIWITRLAYLNILWVLFTIAGLVIFGIMPATVAMFSIVRKWQRGEAELSIFPMFWETYRQEFWKANRIGIILFLVGYLFSIQFQILGAQSALVYQMAQFSVVIVFALLVILIVYFFPVYVHFELKTIQYLKWPLIIAIVHPILTVFIMVCIGLAGYFILQAFPAILFFFGGSLTAYFITWGVSKTFAKYEAAT
;
A
#
# COMPACT_ATOMS: atom_id res chain seq x y z
N MET A 1 -27.67 -27.58 -2.56
CA MET A 1 -26.44 -28.28 -2.10
C MET A 1 -25.21 -27.91 -2.94
N ALA A 2 -25.22 -28.08 -4.27
CA ALA A 2 -24.05 -27.81 -5.13
C ALA A 2 -23.61 -26.33 -5.16
N GLU A 3 -24.55 -25.38 -5.14
CA GLU A 3 -24.23 -23.93 -5.13
C GLU A 3 -23.55 -23.50 -3.81
N VAL A 4 -24.03 -24.03 -2.69
CA VAL A 4 -23.45 -23.78 -1.37
C VAL A 4 -22.02 -24.33 -1.31
N ALA A 5 -21.80 -25.56 -1.77
CA ALA A 5 -20.46 -26.15 -1.86
C ALA A 5 -19.50 -25.34 -2.76
N ARG A 6 -19.99 -24.84 -3.90
CA ARG A 6 -19.23 -23.96 -4.79
C ARG A 6 -18.84 -22.65 -4.10
N GLY A 7 -19.74 -22.05 -3.33
CA GLY A 7 -19.46 -20.83 -2.56
C GLY A 7 -18.31 -21.02 -1.56
N TYR A 8 -18.36 -22.09 -0.76
CA TYR A 8 -17.28 -22.44 0.17
C TYR A 8 -15.95 -22.68 -0.53
N TYR A 9 -15.97 -23.40 -1.65
CA TYR A 9 -14.77 -23.67 -2.44
C TYR A 9 -14.11 -22.38 -2.94
N ILE A 10 -14.89 -21.47 -3.52
CA ILE A 10 -14.38 -20.17 -4.01
C ILE A 10 -13.82 -19.35 -2.85
N PHE A 11 -14.51 -19.30 -1.72
CA PHE A 11 -14.06 -18.59 -0.54
C PHE A 11 -12.72 -19.13 0.00
N ALA A 12 -12.60 -20.45 0.12
CA ALA A 12 -11.37 -21.11 0.55
C ALA A 12 -10.19 -20.85 -0.42
N ILE A 13 -10.44 -20.83 -1.73
CA ILE A 13 -9.43 -20.45 -2.73
C ILE A 13 -8.95 -19.03 -2.49
N TRP A 14 -9.85 -18.08 -2.28
CA TRP A 14 -9.47 -16.68 -2.06
C TRP A 14 -8.67 -16.48 -0.78
N ILE A 15 -9.06 -17.14 0.31
CA ILE A 15 -8.27 -17.16 1.55
C ILE A 15 -6.85 -17.68 1.26
N THR A 16 -6.74 -18.81 0.57
CA THR A 16 -5.45 -19.42 0.26
C THR A 16 -4.60 -18.51 -0.63
N ARG A 17 -5.19 -17.86 -1.64
CA ARG A 17 -4.48 -16.92 -2.53
C ARG A 17 -3.96 -15.71 -1.78
N LEU A 18 -4.77 -15.11 -0.92
CA LEU A 18 -4.39 -13.95 -0.11
C LEU A 18 -3.26 -14.32 0.87
N ALA A 19 -3.41 -15.43 1.59
CA ALA A 19 -2.37 -15.93 2.49
C ALA A 19 -1.07 -16.21 1.75
N TYR A 20 -1.14 -16.90 0.61
CA TYR A 20 0.02 -17.22 -0.21
C TYR A 20 0.74 -15.96 -0.71
N LEU A 21 -0.01 -14.98 -1.21
CA LEU A 21 0.55 -13.70 -1.65
C LEU A 21 1.24 -12.95 -0.50
N ASN A 22 0.65 -12.96 0.69
CA ASN A 22 1.23 -12.30 1.86
C ASN A 22 2.51 -13.00 2.34
N ILE A 23 2.54 -14.33 2.32
CA ILE A 23 3.73 -15.12 2.65
C ILE A 23 4.86 -14.79 1.67
N LEU A 24 4.58 -14.74 0.36
CA LEU A 24 5.58 -14.32 -0.63
C LEU A 24 6.10 -12.92 -0.33
N TRP A 25 5.20 -11.97 -0.01
CA TRP A 25 5.62 -10.62 0.35
C TRP A 25 6.55 -10.57 1.55
N VAL A 26 6.27 -11.33 2.62
CA VAL A 26 7.16 -11.43 3.78
C VAL A 26 8.51 -12.03 3.39
N LEU A 27 8.50 -13.17 2.69
CA LEU A 27 9.73 -13.88 2.29
C LEU A 27 10.64 -13.01 1.41
N PHE A 28 10.07 -12.36 0.40
CA PHE A 28 10.83 -11.51 -0.52
C PHE A 28 11.24 -10.16 0.08
N THR A 29 10.50 -9.68 1.09
CA THR A 29 10.94 -8.54 1.90
C THR A 29 12.20 -8.92 2.69
N ILE A 30 12.20 -10.08 3.36
CA ILE A 30 13.35 -10.57 4.11
C ILE A 30 14.54 -10.86 3.19
N ALA A 31 14.30 -11.49 2.03
CA ALA A 31 15.34 -11.79 1.04
C ALA A 31 16.06 -10.53 0.53
N GLY A 32 15.35 -9.40 0.44
CA GLY A 32 15.92 -8.10 0.08
C GLY A 32 16.48 -7.31 1.27
N LEU A 33 16.89 -7.97 2.36
CA LEU A 33 17.40 -7.33 3.59
C LEU A 33 16.41 -6.33 4.23
N VAL A 34 15.11 -6.58 4.08
CA VAL A 34 13.98 -5.74 4.53
C VAL A 34 13.91 -4.40 3.77
N ILE A 35 14.95 -3.57 3.87
CA ILE A 35 14.98 -2.21 3.31
C ILE A 35 14.87 -2.22 1.78
N PHE A 36 15.64 -3.07 1.11
CA PHE A 36 15.60 -3.17 -0.36
C PHE A 36 14.53 -4.16 -0.87
N GLY A 37 13.99 -5.00 0.01
CA GLY A 37 12.99 -5.99 -0.36
C GLY A 37 11.56 -5.46 -0.30
N ILE A 38 11.26 -4.55 0.64
CA ILE A 38 9.89 -4.12 0.93
C ILE A 38 9.23 -3.42 -0.26
N MET A 39 9.94 -2.55 -0.98
CA MET A 39 9.38 -1.81 -2.12
C MET A 39 9.04 -2.75 -3.30
N PRO A 40 9.99 -3.53 -3.86
CA PRO A 40 9.68 -4.44 -4.95
C PRO A 40 8.70 -5.55 -4.55
N ALA A 41 8.72 -6.04 -3.30
CA ALA A 41 7.72 -7.00 -2.82
C ALA A 41 6.31 -6.39 -2.81
N THR A 42 6.18 -5.14 -2.34
CA THR A 42 4.89 -4.44 -2.30
C THR A 42 4.38 -4.14 -3.72
N VAL A 43 5.26 -3.69 -4.63
CA VAL A 43 4.91 -3.52 -6.04
C VAL A 43 4.41 -4.83 -6.65
N ALA A 44 5.11 -5.95 -6.44
CA ALA A 44 4.69 -7.26 -6.92
C ALA A 44 3.32 -7.69 -6.37
N MET A 45 3.07 -7.44 -5.08
CA MET A 45 1.76 -7.69 -4.46
C MET A 45 0.65 -6.87 -5.12
N PHE A 46 0.84 -5.56 -5.26
CA PHE A 46 -0.15 -4.68 -5.88
C PHE A 46 -0.38 -5.01 -7.37
N SER A 47 0.65 -5.45 -8.10
CA SER A 47 0.52 -5.89 -9.49
C SER A 47 -0.39 -7.12 -9.62
N ILE A 48 -0.22 -8.11 -8.74
CA ILE A 48 -1.07 -9.31 -8.71
C ILE A 48 -2.50 -8.95 -8.31
N VAL A 49 -2.68 -8.14 -7.26
CA VAL A 49 -3.99 -7.66 -6.80
C VAL A 49 -4.72 -6.90 -7.91
N ARG A 50 -4.03 -6.02 -8.65
CA ARG A 50 -4.62 -5.29 -9.78
C ARG A 50 -5.14 -6.24 -10.85
N LYS A 51 -4.38 -7.29 -11.18
CA LYS A 51 -4.81 -8.31 -12.16
C LYS A 51 -6.02 -9.11 -11.66
N TRP A 52 -6.03 -9.50 -10.39
CA TRP A 52 -7.21 -10.13 -9.78
C TRP A 52 -8.47 -9.28 -9.88
N GLN A 53 -8.35 -7.97 -9.66
CA GLN A 53 -9.48 -7.04 -9.80
C GLN A 53 -9.95 -6.83 -11.25
N ARG A 54 -9.08 -7.13 -12.22
CA ARG A 54 -9.41 -7.12 -13.65
C ARG A 54 -9.98 -8.46 -14.15
N GLY A 55 -10.17 -9.44 -13.26
CA GLY A 55 -10.72 -10.76 -13.60
C GLY A 55 -9.68 -11.79 -14.03
N GLU A 56 -8.39 -11.46 -14.02
CA GLU A 56 -7.28 -12.38 -14.34
C GLU A 56 -6.93 -13.27 -13.13
N ALA A 57 -7.92 -13.98 -12.58
CA ALA A 57 -7.75 -14.72 -11.32
C ALA A 57 -6.98 -16.05 -11.45
N GLU A 58 -6.79 -16.57 -12.67
CA GLU A 58 -6.08 -17.83 -12.95
C GLU A 58 -4.56 -17.66 -13.16
N LEU A 59 -4.01 -16.49 -12.84
CA LEU A 59 -2.59 -16.25 -12.94
C LEU A 59 -1.77 -17.13 -11.99
N SER A 60 -0.58 -17.52 -12.44
CA SER A 60 0.42 -18.19 -11.60
C SER A 60 1.08 -17.15 -10.70
N ILE A 61 0.71 -17.16 -9.41
CA ILE A 61 1.08 -16.11 -8.43
C ILE A 61 2.60 -16.00 -8.28
N PHE A 62 3.32 -17.12 -8.08
CA PHE A 62 4.76 -17.08 -7.82
C PHE A 62 5.61 -16.63 -9.01
N PRO A 63 5.46 -17.18 -10.23
CA PRO A 63 6.21 -16.71 -11.40
C PRO A 63 6.04 -15.22 -11.63
N MET A 64 4.80 -14.73 -11.56
CA MET A 64 4.49 -13.31 -11.74
C MET A 64 5.06 -12.44 -10.62
N PHE A 65 4.98 -12.90 -9.36
CA PHE A 65 5.56 -12.19 -8.22
C PHE A 65 7.07 -12.04 -8.41
N TRP A 66 7.76 -13.14 -8.73
CA TRP A 66 9.21 -13.16 -8.90
C TRP A 66 9.68 -12.33 -10.10
N GLU A 67 8.96 -12.41 -11.22
CA GLU A 67 9.23 -11.59 -12.39
C GLU A 67 9.12 -10.10 -12.06
N THR A 68 7.98 -9.69 -11.47
CA THR A 68 7.73 -8.29 -11.10
C THR A 68 8.77 -7.81 -10.07
N TYR A 69 9.07 -8.62 -9.06
CA TYR A 69 10.05 -8.29 -8.02
C TYR A 69 11.42 -7.96 -8.62
N ARG A 70 11.92 -8.79 -9.56
CA ARG A 70 13.23 -8.57 -10.20
C ARG A 70 13.23 -7.36 -11.12
N GLN A 71 12.20 -7.20 -11.93
CA GLN A 71 12.10 -6.08 -12.88
C GLN A 71 12.03 -4.74 -12.16
N GLU A 72 11.31 -4.70 -11.04
CA GLU A 72 11.05 -3.46 -10.31
C GLU A 72 12.02 -3.21 -9.15
N PHE A 73 12.96 -4.14 -8.87
CA PHE A 73 13.91 -4.06 -7.75
C PHE A 73 14.60 -2.69 -7.67
N TRP A 74 15.24 -2.23 -8.75
CA TRP A 74 15.96 -0.95 -8.74
C TRP A 74 15.06 0.27 -8.94
N LYS A 75 13.97 0.14 -9.70
CA LYS A 75 13.06 1.25 -9.97
C LYS A 75 12.26 1.62 -8.73
N ALA A 76 11.63 0.64 -8.09
CA ALA A 76 10.84 0.82 -6.88
C ALA A 76 11.72 1.27 -5.69
N ASN A 77 12.91 0.71 -5.52
CA ASN A 77 13.80 1.09 -4.42
C ASN A 77 14.30 2.54 -4.53
N ARG A 78 14.56 3.07 -5.74
CA ARG A 78 14.95 4.48 -5.89
C ARG A 78 13.89 5.43 -5.34
N ILE A 79 12.61 5.18 -5.62
CA ILE A 79 11.51 5.98 -5.09
C ILE A 79 11.34 5.72 -3.59
N GLY A 80 11.45 4.46 -3.16
CA GLY A 80 11.33 4.09 -1.76
C GLY A 80 12.37 4.72 -0.86
N ILE A 81 13.62 4.83 -1.30
CA ILE A 81 14.67 5.52 -0.56
C ILE A 81 14.31 7.00 -0.37
N ILE A 82 13.79 7.66 -1.40
CA ILE A 82 13.35 9.06 -1.29
C ILE A 82 12.21 9.18 -0.26
N LEU A 83 11.19 8.33 -0.35
CA LEU A 83 10.07 8.32 0.58
C LEU A 83 10.51 8.01 2.02
N PHE A 84 11.43 7.06 2.19
CA PHE A 84 11.99 6.69 3.48
C PHE A 84 12.78 7.83 4.10
N LEU A 85 13.67 8.48 3.33
CA LEU A 85 14.44 9.64 3.80
C LEU A 85 13.53 10.78 4.23
N VAL A 86 12.50 11.09 3.43
CA VAL A 86 11.51 12.13 3.77
C VAL A 86 10.76 11.77 5.07
N GLY A 87 10.29 10.52 5.21
CA GLY A 87 9.62 10.06 6.43
C GLY A 87 10.54 10.07 7.66
N TYR A 88 11.81 9.70 7.49
CA TYR A 88 12.81 9.73 8.55
C TYR A 88 13.10 11.16 9.02
N LEU A 89 13.23 12.12 8.11
CA LEU A 89 13.39 13.54 8.45
C LEU A 89 12.19 14.08 9.24
N PHE A 90 10.96 13.72 8.84
CA PHE A 90 9.77 14.10 9.61
C PHE A 90 9.76 13.48 11.02
N SER A 91 10.25 12.25 11.16
CA SER A 91 10.34 11.59 12.47
C SER A 91 11.30 12.32 13.41
N ILE A 92 12.46 12.76 12.90
CA ILE A 92 13.41 13.59 13.66
C ILE A 92 12.78 14.93 14.05
N GLN A 93 12.16 15.62 13.09
CA GLN A 93 11.48 16.91 13.33
C GLN A 93 10.43 16.79 14.43
N PHE A 94 9.61 15.74 14.39
CA PHE A 94 8.59 15.49 15.40
C PHE A 94 9.19 15.30 16.80
N GLN A 95 10.30 14.56 16.92
CA GLN A 95 10.99 14.36 18.20
C GLN A 95 11.61 15.66 18.73
N ILE A 96 12.29 16.44 17.87
CA ILE A 96 12.92 17.71 18.26
C ILE A 96 11.88 18.71 18.76
N LEU A 97 10.78 18.87 18.02
CA LEU A 97 9.72 19.81 18.38
C LEU A 97 8.96 19.35 19.64
N GLY A 98 8.73 18.04 19.78
CA GLY A 98 8.05 17.47 20.95
C GLY A 98 8.85 17.54 22.25
N ALA A 99 10.18 17.71 22.18
CA ALA A 99 11.02 17.91 23.36
C ALA A 99 10.93 19.33 23.95
N GLN A 100 10.28 20.26 23.24
CA GLN A 100 10.17 21.65 23.65
C GLN A 100 8.82 21.95 24.32
N SER A 101 8.83 22.78 25.36
CA SER A 101 7.61 23.14 26.11
C SER A 101 6.92 24.42 25.61
N ALA A 102 7.62 25.28 24.85
CA ALA A 102 7.04 26.54 24.42
C ALA A 102 5.96 26.34 23.33
N LEU A 103 4.90 27.13 23.41
CA LEU A 103 3.71 27.02 22.55
C LEU A 103 4.03 27.09 21.05
N VAL A 104 5.02 27.89 20.65
CA VAL A 104 5.47 27.99 19.25
C VAL A 104 5.94 26.64 18.70
N TYR A 105 6.66 25.84 19.50
CA TYR A 105 7.13 24.53 19.07
C TYR A 105 5.99 23.50 19.01
N GLN A 106 5.00 23.60 19.90
CA GLN A 106 3.79 22.76 19.83
C GLN A 106 2.98 23.05 18.55
N MET A 107 2.81 24.33 18.19
CA MET A 107 2.16 24.71 16.93
C MET A 107 2.93 24.21 15.70
N ALA A 108 4.26 24.29 15.72
CA ALA A 108 5.09 23.72 14.66
C ALA A 108 4.95 22.20 14.58
N GLN A 109 4.85 21.51 15.72
CA GLN A 109 4.65 20.06 15.78
C GLN A 109 3.33 19.63 15.11
N PHE A 110 2.23 20.36 15.34
CA PHE A 110 0.97 20.11 14.63
C PHE A 110 1.11 20.21 13.11
N SER A 111 1.90 21.18 12.64
CA SER A 111 2.18 21.36 11.21
C SER A 111 2.96 20.17 10.64
N VAL A 112 3.96 19.66 11.38
CA VAL A 112 4.70 18.44 11.00
C VAL A 112 3.78 17.23 10.91
N VAL A 113 2.84 17.07 11.85
CA VAL A 113 1.87 15.96 11.83
C VAL A 113 0.98 16.03 10.58
N ILE A 114 0.50 17.21 10.20
CA ILE A 114 -0.32 17.40 8.98
C ILE A 114 0.47 16.99 7.74
N VAL A 115 1.72 17.45 7.61
CA VAL A 115 2.55 17.10 6.44
C VAL A 115 2.91 15.62 6.43
N PHE A 116 3.16 15.01 7.61
CA PHE A 116 3.37 13.58 7.72
C PHE A 116 2.11 12.78 7.33
N ALA A 117 0.92 13.26 7.68
CA ALA A 117 -0.33 12.64 7.22
C ALA A 117 -0.46 12.67 5.70
N LEU A 118 -0.05 13.76 5.04
CA LEU A 118 0.01 13.83 3.58
C LEU A 118 1.02 12.82 2.99
N LEU A 119 2.15 12.60 3.65
CA LEU A 119 3.11 11.56 3.25
C LEU A 119 2.50 10.15 3.36
N VAL A 120 1.74 9.86 4.41
CA VAL A 120 1.04 8.58 4.56
C VAL A 120 0.01 8.40 3.44
N ILE A 121 -0.79 9.44 3.15
CA ILE A 121 -1.76 9.42 2.04
C ILE A 121 -1.04 9.18 0.70
N LEU A 122 0.09 9.85 0.47
CA LEU A 122 0.92 9.64 -0.71
C LEU A 122 1.30 8.17 -0.85
N ILE A 123 1.80 7.53 0.21
CA ILE A 123 2.23 6.12 0.20
C ILE A 123 1.04 5.18 -0.08
N VAL A 124 -0.12 5.44 0.53
CA VAL A 124 -1.34 4.62 0.33
C VAL A 124 -1.78 4.64 -1.13
N TYR A 125 -1.73 5.80 -1.78
CA TYR A 125 -2.12 5.94 -3.19
C TYR A 125 -0.97 5.64 -4.16
N PHE A 126 0.27 5.63 -3.69
CA PHE A 126 1.45 5.42 -4.53
C PHE A 126 1.41 4.06 -5.23
N PHE A 127 1.28 2.97 -4.49
CA PHE A 127 1.32 1.62 -5.07
C PHE A 127 0.23 1.32 -6.09
N PRO A 128 -1.07 1.60 -5.85
CA PRO A 128 -2.10 1.33 -6.85
C PRO A 128 -1.92 2.19 -8.10
N VAL A 129 -1.43 3.44 -7.97
CA VAL A 129 -1.08 4.30 -9.12
C VAL A 129 0.14 3.76 -9.85
N TYR A 130 1.17 3.33 -9.12
CA TYR A 130 2.42 2.81 -9.67
C TYR A 130 2.20 1.59 -10.56
N VAL A 131 1.39 0.64 -10.10
CA VAL A 131 1.10 -0.59 -10.87
C VAL A 131 0.05 -0.39 -11.96
N HIS A 132 -0.64 0.76 -11.95
CA HIS A 132 -1.67 1.04 -12.93
C HIS A 132 -1.19 1.89 -14.11
N PHE A 133 -0.37 2.91 -13.84
CA PHE A 133 0.10 3.87 -14.82
C PHE A 133 1.61 3.78 -15.04
N GLU A 134 2.04 3.92 -16.28
CA GLU A 134 3.45 4.05 -16.65
C GLU A 134 3.83 5.54 -16.68
N LEU A 135 4.42 6.03 -15.59
CA LEU A 135 4.69 7.45 -15.38
C LEU A 135 6.19 7.74 -15.25
N LYS A 136 6.57 9.01 -15.37
CA LYS A 136 7.91 9.47 -15.00
C LYS A 136 8.06 9.51 -13.46
N THR A 137 9.29 9.41 -12.96
CA THR A 137 9.58 9.35 -11.51
C THR A 137 8.87 10.41 -10.66
N ILE A 138 8.87 11.68 -11.10
CA ILE A 138 8.21 12.78 -10.37
C ILE A 138 6.69 12.67 -10.41
N GLN A 139 6.14 12.15 -11.50
CA GLN A 139 4.69 11.96 -11.65
C GLN A 139 4.15 10.92 -10.67
N TYR A 140 4.96 9.92 -10.28
CA TYR A 140 4.60 8.97 -9.23
C TYR A 140 4.51 9.60 -7.83
N LEU A 141 5.06 10.80 -7.60
CA LEU A 141 4.86 11.55 -6.36
C LEU A 141 3.70 12.55 -6.47
N LYS A 142 3.48 13.10 -7.66
CA LYS A 142 2.46 14.12 -7.90
C LYS A 142 1.04 13.54 -8.00
N TRP A 143 0.85 12.50 -8.82
CA TRP A 143 -0.48 11.98 -9.11
C TRP A 143 -1.20 11.35 -7.92
N PRO A 144 -0.54 10.54 -7.06
CA PRO A 144 -1.24 9.97 -5.91
C PRO A 144 -1.81 11.05 -4.98
N LEU A 145 -1.09 12.16 -4.77
CA LEU A 145 -1.58 13.30 -4.00
C LEU A 145 -2.74 14.00 -4.69
N ILE A 146 -2.67 14.23 -6.01
CA ILE A 146 -3.77 14.84 -6.77
C ILE A 146 -5.04 13.99 -6.64
N ILE A 147 -4.95 12.68 -6.86
CA ILE A 147 -6.10 11.78 -6.78
C ILE A 147 -6.68 11.80 -5.36
N ALA A 148 -5.84 11.75 -4.33
CA ALA A 148 -6.28 11.79 -2.94
C ALA A 148 -6.99 13.10 -2.55
N ILE A 149 -6.51 14.24 -3.06
CA ILE A 149 -7.09 15.57 -2.80
C ILE A 149 -8.40 15.76 -3.58
N VAL A 150 -8.48 15.27 -4.82
CA VAL A 150 -9.70 15.36 -5.63
C VAL A 150 -10.81 14.44 -5.10
N HIS A 151 -10.45 13.35 -4.41
CA HIS A 151 -11.39 12.39 -3.85
C HIS A 151 -11.28 12.26 -2.32
N PRO A 152 -11.51 13.34 -1.54
CA PRO A 152 -11.23 13.36 -0.10
C PRO A 152 -12.12 12.39 0.69
N ILE A 153 -13.39 12.21 0.29
CA ILE A 153 -14.31 11.27 0.93
C ILE A 153 -13.80 9.83 0.80
N LEU A 154 -13.30 9.46 -0.39
CA LEU A 154 -12.71 8.14 -0.62
C LEU A 154 -11.42 7.97 0.19
N THR A 155 -10.56 9.00 0.20
CA THR A 155 -9.31 8.99 0.97
C THR A 155 -9.58 8.75 2.46
N VAL A 156 -10.49 9.51 3.05
CA VAL A 156 -10.88 9.35 4.46
C VAL A 156 -11.48 7.97 4.70
N PHE A 157 -12.37 7.50 3.82
CA PHE A 157 -12.96 6.17 3.93
C PHE A 157 -11.90 5.06 3.93
N ILE A 158 -10.96 5.09 2.98
CA ILE A 158 -9.87 4.12 2.91
C ILE A 158 -9.02 4.15 4.18
N MET A 159 -8.60 5.34 4.62
CA MET A 159 -7.76 5.50 5.80
C MET A 159 -8.44 5.02 7.09
N VAL A 160 -9.72 5.37 7.27
CA VAL A 160 -10.50 4.96 8.45
C VAL A 160 -10.71 3.45 8.45
N CYS A 161 -11.07 2.85 7.31
CA CYS A 161 -11.27 1.40 7.23
C CYS A 161 -9.98 0.62 7.52
N ILE A 162 -8.85 1.02 6.93
CA ILE A 162 -7.56 0.36 7.19
C ILE A 162 -7.13 0.56 8.64
N GLY A 163 -7.26 1.77 9.18
CA GLY A 163 -6.89 2.09 10.56
C GLY A 163 -7.72 1.33 11.58
N LEU A 164 -9.05 1.35 11.45
CA LEU A 164 -9.96 0.63 12.35
C LEU A 164 -9.78 -0.89 12.22
N ALA A 165 -9.72 -1.43 11.00
CA ALA A 165 -9.50 -2.86 10.80
C ALA A 165 -8.16 -3.29 11.42
N GLY A 166 -7.08 -2.55 11.18
CA GLY A 166 -5.78 -2.80 11.78
C GLY A 166 -5.83 -2.77 13.31
N TYR A 167 -6.47 -1.75 13.89
CA TYR A 167 -6.63 -1.62 15.34
C TYR A 167 -7.38 -2.81 15.95
N PHE A 168 -8.56 -3.16 15.41
CA PHE A 168 -9.34 -4.28 15.94
C PHE A 168 -8.63 -5.63 15.78
N ILE A 169 -7.94 -5.85 14.66
CA ILE A 169 -7.18 -7.09 14.43
C ILE A 169 -6.02 -7.21 15.43
N LEU A 170 -5.30 -6.11 15.71
CA LEU A 170 -4.23 -6.10 16.71
C LEU A 170 -4.73 -6.46 18.12
N GLN A 171 -5.93 -6.02 18.48
CA GLN A 171 -6.52 -6.32 19.79
C GLN A 171 -7.02 -7.78 19.87
N ALA A 172 -7.60 -8.30 18.78
CA ALA A 172 -8.17 -9.64 18.77
C ALA A 172 -7.11 -10.74 18.58
N PHE A 173 -6.39 -10.70 17.46
CA PHE A 173 -5.38 -11.71 17.13
C PHE A 173 -4.34 -11.15 16.13
N PRO A 174 -3.20 -10.63 16.62
CA PRO A 174 -2.18 -9.99 15.80
C PRO A 174 -1.66 -10.85 14.63
N ALA A 175 -1.66 -12.17 14.78
CA ALA A 175 -1.16 -13.08 13.75
C ALA A 175 -1.96 -12.99 12.43
N ILE A 176 -3.21 -12.53 12.45
CA ILE A 176 -3.97 -12.28 11.20
C ILE A 176 -3.27 -11.23 10.33
N LEU A 177 -2.64 -10.20 10.93
CA LEU A 177 -1.89 -9.21 10.15
C LEU A 177 -0.66 -9.83 9.49
N PHE A 178 -0.02 -10.80 10.14
CA PHE A 178 1.12 -11.50 9.56
C PHE A 178 0.71 -12.38 8.37
N PHE A 179 -0.45 -13.05 8.44
CA PHE A 179 -0.90 -13.92 7.34
C PHE A 179 -1.66 -13.18 6.24
N PHE A 180 -2.34 -12.09 6.54
CA PHE A 180 -3.24 -11.43 5.58
C PHE A 180 -3.08 -9.91 5.47
N GLY A 181 -2.39 -9.27 6.43
CA GLY A 181 -2.39 -7.82 6.60
C GLY A 181 -2.01 -7.04 5.34
N GLY A 182 -0.89 -7.40 4.72
CA GLY A 182 -0.44 -6.77 3.47
C GLY A 182 -1.41 -7.02 2.32
N SER A 183 -1.71 -8.28 2.04
CA SER A 183 -2.55 -8.69 0.90
C SER A 183 -3.97 -8.14 0.95
N LEU A 184 -4.64 -8.15 2.12
CA LEU A 184 -5.98 -7.58 2.30
C LEU A 184 -5.95 -6.06 2.16
N THR A 185 -4.94 -5.41 2.75
CA THR A 185 -4.78 -3.96 2.65
C THR A 185 -4.55 -3.54 1.20
N ALA A 186 -3.67 -4.23 0.48
CA ALA A 186 -3.43 -3.99 -0.94
C ALA A 186 -4.69 -4.20 -1.78
N TYR A 187 -5.45 -5.26 -1.50
CA TYR A 187 -6.73 -5.52 -2.17
C TYR A 187 -7.73 -4.40 -1.95
N PHE A 188 -7.93 -3.98 -0.71
CA PHE A 188 -8.88 -2.93 -0.36
C PHE A 188 -8.48 -1.56 -0.94
N ILE A 189 -7.21 -1.18 -0.81
CA ILE A 189 -6.68 0.06 -1.40
C ILE A 189 -6.88 0.04 -2.91
N THR A 190 -6.43 -1.02 -3.59
CA THR A 190 -6.52 -1.10 -5.06
C THR A 190 -7.97 -1.06 -5.52
N TRP A 191 -8.89 -1.70 -4.79
CA TRP A 191 -10.32 -1.68 -5.12
C TRP A 191 -10.91 -0.27 -5.00
N GLY A 192 -10.54 0.47 -3.97
CA GLY A 192 -11.03 1.83 -3.75
C GLY A 192 -10.46 2.81 -4.76
N VAL A 193 -9.13 2.85 -4.88
CA VAL A 193 -8.42 3.81 -5.72
C VAL A 193 -8.66 3.56 -7.21
N SER A 194 -8.79 2.30 -7.65
CA SER A 194 -8.98 1.98 -9.07
C SER A 194 -10.26 2.53 -9.68
N LYS A 195 -11.30 2.74 -8.87
CA LYS A 195 -12.55 3.40 -9.30
C LYS A 195 -12.35 4.83 -9.79
N THR A 196 -11.23 5.45 -9.45
CA THR A 196 -10.90 6.82 -9.86
C THR A 196 -10.14 6.86 -11.18
N PHE A 197 -9.49 5.77 -11.59
CA PHE A 197 -8.49 5.77 -12.67
C PHE A 197 -9.05 6.12 -14.05
N ALA A 198 -10.27 5.70 -14.38
CA ALA A 198 -10.90 6.00 -15.66
C ALA A 198 -10.99 7.51 -15.97
N LYS A 199 -11.00 8.37 -14.94
CA LYS A 199 -11.02 9.83 -15.11
C LYS A 199 -9.66 10.43 -15.45
N TYR A 200 -8.58 9.69 -15.23
CA TYR A 200 -7.20 10.17 -15.35
C TYR A 200 -6.43 9.50 -16.49
N GLU A 201 -6.95 8.42 -17.09
CA GLU A 201 -6.31 7.73 -18.24
C GLU A 201 -6.01 8.65 -19.43
N ALA A 202 -6.77 9.73 -19.64
CA ALA A 202 -6.52 10.70 -20.71
C ALA A 202 -5.52 11.82 -20.33
N ALA A 203 -5.19 11.97 -19.05
CA ALA A 203 -4.38 13.05 -18.50
C ALA A 203 -2.97 12.62 -18.05
N THR A 204 -2.75 11.32 -17.92
CA THR A 204 -1.49 10.65 -17.58
C THR A 204 -0.82 10.07 -18.80
#